data_AF-A0A8A4TTS7-F1
#
_entry.id   AF-A0A8A4TTS7-F1
#
_cell.length_a   1.000
_cell.length_b   1.000
_cell.length_c   1.000
_cell.angle_alpha   90.00
_cell.angle_beta   90.00
_cell.angle_gamma   90.00
#
_symmetry.space_group_name_H-M   'P 1'
#
loop_
_entity.id
_entity.type
_entity.pdbx_description
1 polymer ?
#
loop_
_entity_poly.entity_id
_entity_poly.type
_entity_poly.pdbx_seq_one_letter_code
_entity_poly.pdbx_strand_id
1 'polypeptide(L)'
;MLHKITSTMLFLFALAGVNASAQINLTDYSHLVSNGDWSLALRQALVEALDGGDRVHIPAGTYVMEDFQPIRDGFNFSVVDIQGAGRNVTTIRTNRFWIDAISILKVKGLAFQGMNASGSGPQDTSLLLLKGASTVEFRDNSVNNGAEGLVTVYDAGSYDVSNNLFSNSGVGNRTPGGKQSGTALGINEATSGVVAYNTFTGVKGIGIFVGNAYTQSLTINGNDVTNSGYGTGVYVAGDDGSVLSNTQNVSIQNCTFHGFTVNGIRINGTNQTVSNNHFYSGGTSAIKAHFLRNSTISGNYINKYGSGTGIELVALNEALAVRDVDVTHNTVLNAGTGIAVTYSGNATYSDVALEYNTINESSYWGIAMWHRIGGFGTRIVGNTLTNSGSPFAYSAMNLNTQNSPFVASNTVNGQAGSANYGHIYLNNVHDATFSDNVITSPNCVDRSYGGFMLNHCEDITVTNTRFTNIDDPGYRLNPGVLNIFFSGSTFQFTCN
;
A
#
# COMPACT_ATOMS: atom_id res chain seq x y z
N MET A 1 31.34 23.69 -43.57
CA MET A 1 30.56 23.18 -42.42
C MET A 1 29.65 22.09 -42.95
N LEU A 2 30.00 20.84 -42.66
CA LEU A 2 29.36 19.65 -43.22
C LEU A 2 27.96 19.44 -42.63
N HIS A 3 27.02 19.14 -43.53
CA HIS A 3 25.64 18.78 -43.27
C HIS A 3 25.52 17.48 -42.46
N LYS A 4 24.75 17.49 -41.38
CA LYS A 4 24.22 16.26 -40.76
C LYS A 4 22.88 15.94 -41.42
N ILE A 5 22.91 14.93 -42.27
CA ILE A 5 21.74 14.23 -42.81
C ILE A 5 21.13 13.43 -41.65
N THR A 6 19.92 13.78 -41.25
CA THR A 6 19.07 12.95 -40.38
C THR A 6 18.52 11.80 -41.22
N SER A 7 19.04 10.59 -41.01
CA SER A 7 18.44 9.36 -41.55
C SER A 7 17.10 9.09 -40.86
N THR A 8 16.02 9.34 -41.60
CA THR A 8 14.68 8.85 -41.32
C THR A 8 14.70 7.33 -41.48
N MET A 9 14.69 6.60 -40.37
CA MET A 9 14.47 5.15 -40.36
C MET A 9 13.01 4.88 -40.72
N LEU A 10 12.76 4.61 -42.00
CA LEU A 10 11.49 4.15 -42.52
C LEU A 10 11.31 2.68 -42.08
N PHE A 11 10.56 2.44 -41.00
CA PHE A 11 10.09 1.10 -40.65
C PHE A 11 9.02 0.70 -41.66
N LEU A 12 9.43 -0.09 -42.66
CA LEU A 12 8.54 -0.80 -43.56
C LEU A 12 7.91 -1.95 -42.75
N PHE A 13 6.71 -1.74 -42.22
CA PHE A 13 5.88 -2.85 -41.74
C PHE A 13 5.56 -3.73 -42.95
N ALA A 14 6.23 -4.88 -43.05
CA ALA A 14 5.73 -5.97 -43.85
C ALA A 14 4.38 -6.38 -43.23
N LEU A 15 3.28 -6.09 -43.94
CA LEU A 15 1.99 -6.71 -43.72
C LEU A 15 2.15 -8.22 -43.93
N ALA A 16 2.59 -8.93 -42.89
CA ALA A 16 2.19 -10.32 -42.73
C ALA A 16 0.69 -10.30 -42.51
N GLY A 17 -0.07 -10.90 -43.44
CA GLY A 17 -1.51 -10.99 -43.38
C GLY A 17 -1.94 -11.41 -41.98
N VAL A 18 -2.63 -10.51 -41.28
CA VAL A 18 -3.35 -10.84 -40.06
C VAL A 18 -4.44 -11.80 -40.54
N ASN A 19 -4.22 -13.10 -40.38
CA ASN A 19 -5.34 -14.01 -40.28
C ASN A 19 -6.18 -13.45 -39.14
N ALA A 20 -7.30 -12.81 -39.47
CA ALA A 20 -8.28 -12.46 -38.47
C ALA A 20 -8.57 -13.76 -37.73
N SER A 21 -8.19 -13.85 -36.45
CA SER A 21 -8.56 -15.00 -35.62
C SER A 21 -10.04 -15.21 -35.83
N ALA A 22 -10.45 -16.42 -36.21
CA ALA A 22 -11.87 -16.65 -36.38
C ALA A 22 -12.54 -16.44 -35.01
N GLN A 23 -13.80 -16.03 -35.07
CA GLN A 23 -14.57 -15.67 -33.89
C GLN A 23 -15.70 -16.68 -33.75
N ILE A 24 -15.72 -17.37 -32.61
CA ILE A 24 -16.76 -18.31 -32.22
C ILE A 24 -17.78 -17.53 -31.38
N ASN A 25 -19.04 -17.47 -31.80
CA ASN A 25 -20.06 -16.76 -31.04
C ASN A 25 -20.74 -17.72 -30.06
N LEU A 26 -20.82 -17.34 -28.79
CA LEU A 26 -21.47 -18.17 -27.76
C LEU A 26 -22.93 -18.54 -28.12
N THR A 27 -23.62 -17.65 -28.82
CA THR A 27 -25.03 -17.84 -29.22
C THR A 27 -25.22 -18.97 -30.22
N ASP A 28 -24.17 -19.39 -30.94
CA ASP A 28 -24.25 -20.51 -31.88
C ASP A 28 -24.47 -21.85 -31.13
N TYR A 29 -24.18 -21.88 -29.83
CA TYR A 29 -24.39 -23.00 -28.91
C TYR A 29 -25.63 -22.86 -28.04
N SER A 30 -26.59 -22.00 -28.39
CA SER A 30 -27.81 -21.80 -27.59
C SER A 30 -28.65 -23.07 -27.41
N HIS A 31 -28.49 -24.05 -28.29
CA HIS A 31 -29.13 -25.37 -28.22
C HIS A 31 -28.62 -26.23 -27.06
N LEU A 32 -27.47 -25.88 -26.46
CA LEU A 32 -26.89 -26.54 -25.28
C LEU A 32 -27.32 -25.90 -23.95
N VAL A 33 -28.11 -24.84 -24.00
CA VAL A 33 -28.60 -24.14 -22.80
C VAL A 33 -29.67 -24.99 -22.13
N SER A 34 -29.43 -25.37 -20.88
CA SER A 34 -30.34 -26.20 -20.09
C SER A 34 -30.81 -25.42 -18.87
N ASN A 35 -32.14 -25.32 -18.67
CA ASN A 35 -32.74 -24.54 -17.58
C ASN A 35 -32.25 -23.07 -17.49
N GLY A 36 -31.86 -22.49 -18.63
CA GLY A 36 -31.31 -21.12 -18.69
C GLY A 36 -29.82 -21.00 -18.33
N ASP A 37 -29.15 -22.10 -17.99
CA ASP A 37 -27.71 -22.15 -17.72
C ASP A 37 -26.89 -22.31 -19.02
N TRP A 38 -25.99 -21.36 -19.25
CA TRP A 38 -25.10 -21.27 -20.41
C TRP A 38 -23.74 -21.95 -20.20
N SER A 39 -23.50 -22.57 -19.05
CA SER A 39 -22.20 -23.15 -18.71
C SER A 39 -21.73 -24.22 -19.70
N LEU A 40 -22.65 -25.08 -20.19
CA LEU A 40 -22.33 -26.10 -21.19
C LEU A 40 -22.06 -25.48 -22.56
N ALA A 41 -22.84 -24.48 -22.96
CA ALA A 41 -22.63 -23.73 -24.21
C ALA A 41 -21.26 -23.07 -24.24
N LEU A 42 -20.85 -22.40 -23.15
CA LEU A 42 -19.52 -21.77 -23.07
C LEU A 42 -18.40 -22.81 -23.08
N ARG A 43 -18.57 -23.93 -22.39
CA ARG A 43 -17.60 -25.02 -22.43
C ARG A 43 -17.39 -25.52 -23.86
N GLN A 44 -18.47 -25.75 -24.61
CA GLN A 44 -18.36 -26.21 -25.99
C GLN A 44 -17.70 -25.18 -26.90
N ALA A 45 -18.06 -23.90 -26.76
CA ALA A 45 -17.42 -22.80 -27.51
C ALA A 45 -15.91 -22.73 -27.25
N LEU A 46 -15.49 -22.93 -26.00
CA LEU A 46 -14.06 -22.95 -25.63
C LEU A 46 -13.32 -24.18 -26.18
N VAL A 47 -13.98 -25.34 -26.22
CA VAL A 47 -13.41 -26.54 -26.85
C VAL A 47 -13.22 -26.33 -28.35
N GLU A 48 -14.18 -25.74 -29.04
CA GLU A 48 -14.02 -25.43 -30.47
C GLU A 48 -12.94 -24.36 -30.71
N ALA A 49 -12.84 -23.37 -29.81
CA ALA A 49 -11.79 -22.36 -29.87
C ALA A 49 -10.38 -22.94 -29.73
N LEU A 50 -10.23 -24.08 -29.03
CA LEU A 50 -8.94 -24.75 -28.91
C LEU A 50 -8.42 -25.33 -30.21
N ASP A 51 -9.31 -25.92 -30.99
CA ASP A 51 -8.93 -26.57 -32.25
C ASP A 51 -8.52 -25.52 -33.31
N GLY A 52 -9.03 -24.29 -33.20
CA GLY A 52 -8.75 -23.17 -34.12
C GLY A 52 -7.77 -22.10 -33.61
N GLY A 53 -7.51 -22.01 -32.30
CA GLY A 53 -6.82 -20.86 -31.69
C GLY A 53 -7.67 -19.58 -31.69
N ASP A 54 -8.99 -19.75 -31.72
CA ASP A 54 -9.97 -18.71 -31.99
C ASP A 54 -10.45 -17.99 -30.72
N ARG A 55 -11.08 -16.83 -30.91
CA ARG A 55 -11.68 -16.07 -29.81
C ARG A 55 -13.13 -16.51 -29.59
N VAL A 56 -13.51 -16.72 -28.33
CA VAL A 56 -14.93 -16.85 -27.95
C VAL A 56 -15.54 -15.48 -27.69
N HIS A 57 -16.44 -15.07 -28.56
CA HIS A 57 -17.22 -13.84 -28.39
C HIS A 57 -18.54 -14.11 -27.67
N ILE A 58 -18.83 -13.30 -26.65
CA ILE A 58 -20.10 -13.28 -25.93
C ILE A 58 -20.85 -12.01 -26.33
N PRO A 59 -21.93 -12.10 -27.13
CA PRO A 59 -22.72 -10.96 -27.54
C PRO A 59 -23.34 -10.18 -26.36
N ALA A 60 -23.98 -9.05 -26.65
CA ALA A 60 -24.74 -8.31 -25.65
C ALA A 60 -25.89 -9.16 -25.11
N GLY A 61 -26.06 -9.21 -23.79
CA GLY A 61 -27.05 -10.05 -23.12
C GLY A 61 -26.72 -10.33 -21.66
N THR A 62 -27.59 -11.09 -21.02
CA THR A 62 -27.38 -11.64 -19.67
C THR A 62 -27.37 -13.16 -19.74
N TYR A 63 -26.29 -13.76 -19.26
CA TYR A 63 -26.01 -15.18 -19.34
C TYR A 63 -25.88 -15.73 -17.93
N VAL A 64 -26.71 -16.71 -17.55
CA VAL A 64 -26.59 -17.38 -16.26
C VAL A 64 -25.61 -18.54 -16.39
N MET A 65 -24.64 -18.62 -15.49
CA MET A 65 -23.64 -19.68 -15.42
C MET A 65 -23.44 -20.04 -13.94
N GLU A 66 -24.24 -20.97 -13.41
CA GLU A 66 -24.31 -21.16 -11.96
C GLU A 66 -22.98 -21.59 -11.34
N ASP A 67 -22.37 -22.62 -11.93
CA ASP A 67 -21.03 -23.11 -11.61
C ASP A 67 -20.29 -23.43 -12.91
N PHE A 68 -19.42 -22.51 -13.32
CA PHE A 68 -18.57 -22.69 -14.49
C PHE A 68 -17.16 -23.09 -14.06
N GLN A 69 -16.76 -24.29 -14.44
CA GLN A 69 -15.37 -24.72 -14.48
C GLN A 69 -15.18 -25.58 -15.73
N PRO A 70 -14.33 -25.18 -16.70
CA PRO A 70 -14.24 -25.86 -17.98
C PRO A 70 -13.66 -27.27 -17.86
N ILE A 71 -12.88 -27.60 -16.81
CA ILE A 71 -12.22 -28.91 -16.69
C ILE A 71 -12.16 -29.44 -15.26
N ARG A 72 -12.60 -30.69 -15.10
CA ARG A 72 -12.04 -31.65 -14.12
C ARG A 72 -11.32 -32.83 -14.81
N ASP A 73 -11.53 -33.02 -16.12
CA ASP A 73 -11.06 -34.20 -16.88
C ASP A 73 -10.27 -33.81 -18.17
N GLY A 74 -8.94 -33.77 -18.11
CA GLY A 74 -8.06 -34.10 -19.24
C GLY A 74 -7.81 -33.09 -20.38
N PHE A 75 -8.48 -31.94 -20.47
CA PHE A 75 -8.15 -30.92 -21.48
C PHE A 75 -7.05 -29.98 -20.95
N ASN A 76 -6.12 -29.56 -21.82
CA ASN A 76 -5.10 -28.57 -21.50
C ASN A 76 -5.25 -27.42 -22.50
N PHE A 77 -5.70 -26.26 -22.06
CA PHE A 77 -5.93 -25.14 -22.96
C PHE A 77 -4.61 -24.40 -23.23
N SER A 78 -4.20 -24.25 -24.49
CA SER A 78 -3.02 -23.42 -24.79
C SER A 78 -3.35 -21.93 -24.66
N VAL A 79 -4.47 -21.50 -25.27
CA VAL A 79 -4.95 -20.12 -25.25
C VAL A 79 -6.45 -20.12 -25.04
N VAL A 80 -6.93 -19.27 -24.14
CA VAL A 80 -8.35 -18.92 -23.99
C VAL A 80 -8.49 -17.42 -24.09
N ASP A 81 -9.20 -16.95 -25.12
CA ASP A 81 -9.56 -15.54 -25.33
C ASP A 81 -11.09 -15.40 -25.30
N ILE A 82 -11.62 -14.85 -24.19
CA ILE A 82 -13.04 -14.62 -23.99
C ILE A 82 -13.31 -13.11 -24.05
N GLN A 83 -14.15 -12.69 -25.00
CA GLN A 83 -14.48 -11.29 -25.20
C GLN A 83 -15.98 -11.02 -25.22
N GLY A 84 -16.45 -10.19 -24.29
CA GLY A 84 -17.80 -9.63 -24.32
C GLY A 84 -17.96 -8.48 -25.33
N ALA A 85 -19.20 -8.17 -25.70
CA ALA A 85 -19.54 -6.98 -26.49
C ALA A 85 -19.30 -5.66 -25.73
N GLY A 86 -19.02 -5.74 -24.42
CA GLY A 86 -18.65 -4.62 -23.56
C GLY A 86 -19.21 -4.81 -22.15
N ARG A 87 -18.46 -4.38 -21.12
CA ARG A 87 -18.82 -4.62 -19.71
C ARG A 87 -20.16 -4.03 -19.27
N ASN A 88 -20.71 -3.09 -20.03
CA ASN A 88 -22.01 -2.47 -19.73
C ASN A 88 -23.19 -3.19 -20.40
N VAL A 89 -22.95 -4.12 -21.32
CA VAL A 89 -23.98 -4.76 -22.15
C VAL A 89 -23.90 -6.29 -22.16
N THR A 90 -22.78 -6.89 -21.75
CA THR A 90 -22.61 -8.34 -21.62
C THR A 90 -22.39 -8.71 -20.17
N THR A 91 -23.37 -9.37 -19.55
CA THR A 91 -23.35 -9.78 -18.14
C THR A 91 -23.37 -11.30 -18.00
N ILE A 92 -22.45 -11.85 -17.22
CA ILE A 92 -22.46 -13.23 -16.73
C ILE A 92 -22.90 -13.19 -15.25
N ARG A 93 -24.01 -13.86 -14.94
CA ARG A 93 -24.48 -14.06 -13.56
C ARG A 93 -24.02 -15.43 -13.09
N THR A 94 -23.26 -15.48 -12.00
CA THR A 94 -22.59 -16.72 -11.56
C THR A 94 -22.47 -16.82 -10.05
N ASN A 95 -22.31 -18.04 -9.52
CA ASN A 95 -21.80 -18.26 -8.16
C ASN A 95 -20.33 -18.68 -8.17
N ARG A 96 -19.83 -19.15 -9.31
CA ARG A 96 -18.46 -19.56 -9.53
C ARG A 96 -18.12 -19.54 -11.03
N PHE A 97 -17.03 -18.85 -11.36
CA PHE A 97 -16.46 -18.84 -12.69
C PHE A 97 -14.95 -19.09 -12.61
N TRP A 98 -14.56 -20.34 -12.72
CA TRP A 98 -13.18 -20.79 -12.55
C TRP A 98 -12.59 -21.21 -13.86
N ILE A 99 -11.36 -20.78 -14.10
CA ILE A 99 -10.56 -21.15 -15.26
C ILE A 99 -9.20 -21.60 -14.72
N ASP A 100 -8.81 -22.84 -15.03
CA ASP A 100 -7.58 -23.49 -14.54
C ASP A 100 -6.83 -24.14 -15.71
N ALA A 101 -5.51 -24.34 -15.55
CA ALA A 101 -4.62 -25.07 -16.45
C ALA A 101 -4.61 -24.54 -17.90
N ILE A 102 -4.22 -23.27 -18.08
CA ILE A 102 -4.18 -22.60 -19.38
C ILE A 102 -2.85 -21.90 -19.59
N SER A 103 -2.17 -22.00 -20.74
CA SER A 103 -0.94 -21.21 -20.91
C SER A 103 -1.23 -19.70 -20.97
N ILE A 104 -2.18 -19.25 -21.80
CA ILE A 104 -2.55 -17.84 -21.94
C ILE A 104 -4.05 -17.65 -21.73
N LEU A 105 -4.44 -16.82 -20.76
CA LEU A 105 -5.83 -16.49 -20.48
C LEU A 105 -6.08 -15.00 -20.71
N LYS A 106 -7.04 -14.68 -21.59
CA LYS A 106 -7.51 -13.31 -21.86
C LYS A 106 -9.00 -13.23 -21.61
N VAL A 107 -9.41 -12.27 -20.78
CA VAL A 107 -10.82 -12.02 -20.46
C VAL A 107 -11.07 -10.53 -20.56
N LYS A 108 -11.95 -10.13 -21.49
CA LYS A 108 -12.19 -8.72 -21.80
C LYS A 108 -13.66 -8.36 -21.97
N GLY A 109 -14.05 -7.18 -21.48
CA GLY A 109 -15.31 -6.55 -21.85
C GLY A 109 -16.55 -7.26 -21.31
N LEU A 110 -16.44 -7.90 -20.15
CA LEU A 110 -17.54 -8.62 -19.49
C LEU A 110 -17.91 -7.98 -18.15
N ALA A 111 -19.19 -8.03 -17.79
CA ALA A 111 -19.63 -7.90 -16.41
C ALA A 111 -19.84 -9.27 -15.78
N PHE A 112 -19.30 -9.51 -14.60
CA PHE A 112 -19.57 -10.67 -13.77
C PHE A 112 -20.35 -10.22 -12.53
N GLN A 113 -21.47 -10.89 -12.24
CA GLN A 113 -22.35 -10.57 -11.12
C GLN A 113 -22.63 -11.82 -10.28
N GLY A 114 -22.34 -11.75 -8.99
CA GLY A 114 -22.69 -12.81 -8.04
C GLY A 114 -24.20 -12.99 -7.90
N MET A 115 -24.69 -14.23 -7.95
CA MET A 115 -26.13 -14.53 -7.79
C MET A 115 -26.58 -14.65 -6.33
N ASN A 116 -25.77 -15.27 -5.47
CA ASN A 116 -26.12 -15.57 -4.07
C ASN A 116 -25.31 -14.76 -3.03
N ALA A 117 -24.94 -13.52 -3.38
CA ALA A 117 -24.04 -12.69 -2.58
C ALA A 117 -24.52 -12.41 -1.15
N SER A 118 -25.84 -12.42 -0.89
CA SER A 118 -26.47 -12.11 0.40
C SER A 118 -26.57 -13.30 1.38
N GLY A 119 -26.10 -14.49 1.01
CA GLY A 119 -25.88 -15.58 1.97
C GLY A 119 -26.97 -16.65 2.10
N SER A 120 -28.00 -16.67 1.24
CA SER A 120 -28.99 -17.77 1.24
C SER A 120 -28.55 -19.01 0.44
N GLY A 121 -27.42 -18.96 -0.27
CA GLY A 121 -26.89 -20.07 -1.06
C GLY A 121 -25.36 -20.15 -1.06
N PRO A 122 -24.79 -21.30 -1.47
CA PRO A 122 -23.34 -21.44 -1.59
C PRO A 122 -22.81 -20.54 -2.71
N GLN A 123 -21.72 -19.86 -2.40
CA GLN A 123 -20.86 -19.10 -3.33
C GLN A 123 -19.45 -19.34 -2.83
N ASP A 124 -18.52 -19.63 -3.72
CA ASP A 124 -17.15 -19.93 -3.33
C ASP A 124 -16.43 -18.70 -2.75
N THR A 125 -15.25 -18.92 -2.17
CA THR A 125 -14.42 -17.89 -1.54
C THR A 125 -14.02 -16.78 -2.51
N SER A 126 -13.99 -17.05 -3.81
CA SER A 126 -13.84 -16.05 -4.89
C SER A 126 -14.84 -16.33 -6.01
N LEU A 127 -15.50 -15.28 -6.51
CA LEU A 127 -16.44 -15.39 -7.63
C LEU A 127 -15.73 -15.87 -8.91
N LEU A 128 -14.54 -15.30 -9.19
CA LEU A 128 -13.67 -15.71 -10.28
C LEU A 128 -12.35 -16.26 -9.74
N LEU A 129 -11.90 -17.36 -10.31
CA LEU A 129 -10.56 -17.91 -10.10
C LEU A 129 -9.87 -18.06 -11.45
N LEU A 130 -8.74 -17.39 -11.62
CA LEU A 130 -7.90 -17.42 -12.81
C LEU A 130 -6.58 -18.09 -12.42
N LYS A 131 -6.44 -19.38 -12.70
CA LYS A 131 -5.42 -20.24 -12.09
C LYS A 131 -4.47 -20.89 -13.08
N GLY A 132 -3.20 -21.00 -12.69
CA GLY A 132 -2.20 -21.87 -13.31
C GLY A 132 -1.78 -21.41 -14.70
N ALA A 133 -1.86 -20.10 -14.97
CA ALA A 133 -1.61 -19.56 -16.30
C ALA A 133 -0.27 -18.86 -16.44
N SER A 134 0.47 -19.16 -17.51
CA SER A 134 1.74 -18.46 -17.77
C SER A 134 1.53 -16.97 -18.00
N THR A 135 0.39 -16.58 -18.57
CA THR A 135 -0.03 -15.18 -18.77
C THR A 135 -1.53 -15.01 -18.54
N VAL A 136 -1.91 -14.03 -17.73
CA VAL A 136 -3.32 -13.61 -17.52
C VAL A 136 -3.50 -12.15 -17.97
N GLU A 137 -4.40 -11.89 -18.90
CA GLU A 137 -4.90 -10.54 -19.22
C GLU A 137 -6.37 -10.43 -18.80
N PHE A 138 -6.65 -9.67 -17.74
CA PHE A 138 -7.99 -9.40 -17.27
C PHE A 138 -8.27 -7.90 -17.39
N ARG A 139 -8.90 -7.49 -18.50
CA ARG A 139 -9.00 -6.07 -18.87
C ARG A 139 -10.42 -5.62 -19.20
N ASP A 140 -10.74 -4.36 -18.88
CA ASP A 140 -12.00 -3.72 -19.26
C ASP A 140 -13.26 -4.47 -18.76
N ASN A 141 -13.17 -5.18 -17.63
CA ASN A 141 -14.28 -5.92 -17.03
C ASN A 141 -14.95 -5.16 -15.89
N SER A 142 -16.12 -5.64 -15.46
CA SER A 142 -16.76 -5.28 -14.21
C SER A 142 -17.01 -6.54 -13.40
N VAL A 143 -16.65 -6.59 -12.12
CA VAL A 143 -16.97 -7.72 -11.23
C VAL A 143 -17.66 -7.20 -9.99
N ASN A 144 -18.85 -7.72 -9.71
CA ASN A 144 -19.67 -7.23 -8.62
C ASN A 144 -20.34 -8.32 -7.77
N ASN A 145 -20.64 -7.94 -6.52
CA ASN A 145 -21.45 -8.73 -5.58
C ASN A 145 -20.84 -10.11 -5.24
N GLY A 146 -19.62 -10.10 -4.71
CA GLY A 146 -18.98 -11.29 -4.15
C GLY A 146 -19.32 -11.45 -2.67
N ALA A 147 -19.71 -12.64 -2.24
CA ALA A 147 -19.99 -12.95 -0.84
C ALA A 147 -18.73 -12.82 0.00
N GLU A 148 -17.59 -13.29 -0.51
CA GLU A 148 -16.27 -13.13 0.08
C GLU A 148 -15.37 -12.34 -0.88
N GLY A 149 -14.72 -13.02 -1.83
CA GLY A 149 -13.86 -12.41 -2.85
C GLY A 149 -14.52 -12.21 -4.21
N LEU A 150 -14.00 -11.28 -5.01
CA LEU A 150 -14.45 -11.09 -6.40
C LEU A 150 -13.56 -11.87 -7.37
N VAL A 151 -12.27 -11.53 -7.45
CA VAL A 151 -11.33 -12.19 -8.38
C VAL A 151 -10.08 -12.63 -7.64
N THR A 152 -9.63 -13.85 -7.92
CA THR A 152 -8.32 -14.33 -7.53
C THR A 152 -7.53 -14.75 -8.77
N VAL A 153 -6.34 -14.16 -8.95
CA VAL A 153 -5.30 -14.66 -9.85
C VAL A 153 -4.35 -15.52 -9.02
N TYR A 154 -4.19 -16.78 -9.42
CA TYR A 154 -3.43 -17.77 -8.66
C TYR A 154 -2.41 -18.47 -9.55
N ASP A 155 -1.16 -18.59 -9.08
CA ASP A 155 -0.10 -19.34 -9.77
C ASP A 155 0.07 -18.88 -11.23
N ALA A 156 0.17 -17.56 -11.42
CA ALA A 156 0.35 -16.95 -12.73
C ALA A 156 1.81 -16.56 -12.98
N GLY A 157 2.38 -16.91 -14.14
CA GLY A 157 3.74 -16.45 -14.49
C GLY A 157 3.80 -14.93 -14.64
N SER A 158 2.89 -14.38 -15.44
CA SER A 158 2.67 -12.95 -15.58
C SER A 158 1.19 -12.60 -15.58
N TYR A 159 0.85 -11.39 -15.14
CA TYR A 159 -0.53 -10.89 -15.22
C TYR A 159 -0.63 -9.40 -15.52
N ASP A 160 -1.71 -9.03 -16.20
CA ASP A 160 -2.17 -7.67 -16.38
C ASP A 160 -3.65 -7.60 -15.99
N VAL A 161 -3.93 -6.92 -14.87
CA VAL A 161 -5.27 -6.64 -14.39
C VAL A 161 -5.49 -5.14 -14.51
N SER A 162 -6.14 -4.69 -15.59
CA SER A 162 -6.27 -3.25 -15.85
C SER A 162 -7.63 -2.78 -16.36
N ASN A 163 -7.94 -1.52 -16.05
CA ASN A 163 -9.18 -0.85 -16.46
C ASN A 163 -10.46 -1.57 -16.01
N ASN A 164 -10.41 -2.31 -14.89
CA ASN A 164 -11.58 -3.02 -14.37
C ASN A 164 -12.31 -2.22 -13.29
N LEU A 165 -13.59 -2.53 -13.12
CA LEU A 165 -14.41 -2.08 -11.99
C LEU A 165 -14.66 -3.26 -11.05
N PHE A 166 -14.19 -3.19 -9.82
CA PHE A 166 -14.48 -4.14 -8.76
C PHE A 166 -15.43 -3.50 -7.76
N SER A 167 -16.56 -4.14 -7.48
CA SER A 167 -17.56 -3.57 -6.57
C SER A 167 -18.20 -4.58 -5.63
N ASN A 168 -18.48 -4.16 -4.40
CA ASN A 168 -19.22 -4.95 -3.40
C ASN A 168 -18.62 -6.35 -3.17
N SER A 169 -17.40 -6.41 -2.63
CA SER A 169 -16.83 -7.64 -2.07
C SER A 169 -17.20 -7.80 -0.59
N GLY A 170 -17.22 -9.03 -0.08
CA GLY A 170 -17.59 -9.31 1.32
C GLY A 170 -19.08 -9.13 1.64
N VAL A 171 -19.97 -9.27 0.65
CA VAL A 171 -21.42 -9.05 0.87
C VAL A 171 -22.01 -10.09 1.83
N GLY A 172 -21.47 -11.31 1.83
CA GLY A 172 -21.93 -12.43 2.62
C GLY A 172 -21.45 -12.31 4.06
N ASN A 173 -22.38 -12.10 4.99
CA ASN A 173 -22.07 -12.05 6.43
C ASN A 173 -21.97 -13.49 6.99
N ARG A 174 -20.97 -14.26 6.54
CA ARG A 174 -20.87 -15.70 6.83
C ARG A 174 -20.33 -16.04 8.22
N THR A 175 -19.92 -15.04 8.99
CA THR A 175 -19.52 -15.22 10.40
C THR A 175 -20.29 -14.24 11.29
N PRO A 176 -21.24 -14.72 12.13
CA PRO A 176 -21.85 -13.90 13.17
C PRO A 176 -20.76 -13.37 14.11
N GLY A 177 -20.57 -12.05 14.16
CA GLY A 177 -19.56 -11.40 15.00
C GLY A 177 -18.11 -11.46 14.49
N GLY A 178 -17.86 -12.00 13.28
CA GLY A 178 -16.53 -12.04 12.67
C GLY A 178 -16.17 -10.73 11.95
N LYS A 179 -14.87 -10.39 11.92
CA LYS A 179 -14.34 -9.29 11.10
C LYS A 179 -14.85 -9.46 9.66
N GLN A 180 -15.41 -8.40 9.07
CA GLN A 180 -15.86 -8.42 7.68
C GLN A 180 -14.71 -8.92 6.78
N SER A 181 -14.90 -10.09 6.17
CA SER A 181 -13.97 -10.70 5.23
C SER A 181 -14.37 -10.35 3.80
N GLY A 182 -13.39 -10.16 2.93
CA GLY A 182 -13.65 -10.02 1.50
C GLY A 182 -12.55 -9.29 0.77
N THR A 183 -12.01 -9.93 -0.26
CA THR A 183 -10.92 -9.41 -1.08
C THR A 183 -11.45 -9.11 -2.48
N ALA A 184 -11.34 -7.87 -2.95
CA ALA A 184 -11.78 -7.56 -4.31
C ALA A 184 -10.86 -8.18 -5.37
N LEU A 185 -9.55 -8.01 -5.23
CA LEU A 185 -8.56 -8.68 -6.08
C LEU A 185 -7.51 -9.39 -5.22
N GLY A 186 -7.44 -10.72 -5.32
CA GLY A 186 -6.36 -11.53 -4.74
C GLY A 186 -5.34 -11.90 -5.80
N ILE A 187 -4.06 -11.67 -5.52
CA ILE A 187 -2.93 -12.14 -6.31
C ILE A 187 -2.13 -13.09 -5.42
N ASN A 188 -2.05 -14.37 -5.78
CA ASN A 188 -1.36 -15.38 -4.99
C ASN A 188 -0.43 -16.20 -5.87
N GLU A 189 0.78 -16.46 -5.39
CA GLU A 189 1.77 -17.32 -6.08
C GLU A 189 2.07 -16.88 -7.53
N ALA A 190 1.82 -15.61 -7.86
CA ALA A 190 2.12 -15.08 -9.17
C ALA A 190 3.55 -14.55 -9.21
N THR A 191 4.27 -14.70 -10.33
CA THR A 191 5.68 -14.28 -10.40
C THR A 191 5.79 -12.78 -10.63
N SER A 192 5.18 -12.21 -11.67
CA SER A 192 5.29 -10.76 -11.98
C SER A 192 3.98 -10.21 -12.55
N GLY A 193 3.76 -8.90 -12.49
CA GLY A 193 2.57 -8.34 -13.14
C GLY A 193 2.23 -6.90 -12.81
N VAL A 194 1.13 -6.45 -13.40
CA VAL A 194 0.61 -5.09 -13.27
C VAL A 194 -0.85 -5.12 -12.83
N VAL A 195 -1.18 -4.31 -11.83
CA VAL A 195 -2.56 -3.95 -11.47
C VAL A 195 -2.71 -2.45 -11.69
N ALA A 196 -3.40 -2.04 -12.75
CA ALA A 196 -3.42 -0.62 -13.13
C ALA A 196 -4.78 -0.07 -13.54
N TYR A 197 -5.04 1.18 -13.15
CA TYR A 197 -6.23 1.93 -13.58
C TYR A 197 -7.56 1.21 -13.27
N ASN A 198 -7.60 0.45 -12.17
CA ASN A 198 -8.83 -0.19 -11.71
C ASN A 198 -9.52 0.69 -10.67
N THR A 199 -10.83 0.59 -10.61
CA THR A 199 -11.66 1.21 -9.56
C THR A 199 -12.20 0.12 -8.65
N PHE A 200 -12.00 0.29 -7.34
CA PHE A 200 -12.50 -0.59 -6.30
C PHE A 200 -13.48 0.21 -5.42
N THR A 201 -14.72 -0.23 -5.30
CA THR A 201 -15.74 0.46 -4.51
C THR A 201 -16.60 -0.51 -3.70
N GLY A 202 -17.11 -0.09 -2.55
CA GLY A 202 -17.92 -0.97 -1.70
C GLY A 202 -17.14 -2.18 -1.16
N VAL A 203 -15.82 -2.07 -1.02
CA VAL A 203 -14.96 -3.15 -0.53
C VAL A 203 -15.00 -3.18 0.99
N LYS A 204 -15.49 -4.27 1.56
CA LYS A 204 -15.62 -4.41 3.03
C LYS A 204 -14.36 -4.94 3.74
N GLY A 205 -13.46 -5.61 3.02
CA GLY A 205 -12.19 -6.11 3.53
C GLY A 205 -11.00 -5.49 2.79
N ILE A 206 -10.34 -6.27 1.94
CA ILE A 206 -9.12 -5.85 1.24
C ILE A 206 -9.44 -5.48 -0.21
N GLY A 207 -8.96 -4.32 -0.68
CA GLY A 207 -9.06 -3.94 -2.10
C GLY A 207 -8.20 -4.86 -2.96
N ILE A 208 -6.89 -4.76 -2.79
CA ILE A 208 -5.90 -5.62 -3.45
C ILE A 208 -5.11 -6.38 -2.39
N PHE A 209 -5.17 -7.70 -2.44
CA PHE A 209 -4.37 -8.58 -1.60
C PHE A 209 -3.28 -9.25 -2.44
N VAL A 210 -2.05 -9.22 -1.95
CA VAL A 210 -0.91 -9.91 -2.56
C VAL A 210 -0.35 -10.90 -1.53
N GLY A 211 -0.51 -12.19 -1.80
CA GLY A 211 -0.10 -13.29 -0.92
C GLY A 211 1.02 -14.16 -1.50
N ASN A 212 1.76 -14.81 -0.59
CA ASN A 212 2.78 -15.85 -0.81
C ASN A 212 4.14 -15.45 -1.42
N ALA A 213 5.13 -16.32 -1.16
CA ALA A 213 6.57 -16.11 -1.27
C ALA A 213 7.18 -16.18 -2.68
N TYR A 214 6.44 -15.85 -3.75
CA TYR A 214 7.01 -15.84 -5.11
C TYR A 214 6.72 -14.58 -5.92
N THR A 215 5.97 -13.61 -5.35
CA THR A 215 5.67 -12.37 -6.06
C THR A 215 6.92 -11.50 -6.17
N GLN A 216 7.46 -11.37 -7.38
CA GLN A 216 8.63 -10.58 -7.73
C GLN A 216 8.26 -9.56 -8.81
N SER A 217 8.55 -8.28 -8.60
CA SER A 217 8.31 -7.25 -9.63
C SER A 217 6.82 -7.07 -9.93
N LEU A 218 6.10 -6.49 -8.98
CA LEU A 218 4.69 -6.10 -9.12
C LEU A 218 4.57 -4.58 -9.18
N THR A 219 3.77 -4.08 -10.12
CA THR A 219 3.40 -2.67 -10.17
C THR A 219 1.90 -2.49 -9.94
N ILE A 220 1.55 -1.78 -8.87
CA ILE A 220 0.18 -1.32 -8.58
C ILE A 220 0.14 0.18 -8.88
N ASN A 221 -0.48 0.58 -9.99
CA ASN A 221 -0.39 1.95 -10.50
C ASN A 221 -1.74 2.58 -10.89
N GLY A 222 -2.02 3.78 -10.41
CA GLY A 222 -3.19 4.54 -10.88
C GLY A 222 -4.54 3.95 -10.48
N ASN A 223 -4.61 3.15 -9.42
CA ASN A 223 -5.87 2.56 -8.95
C ASN A 223 -6.59 3.50 -7.98
N ASP A 224 -7.92 3.47 -7.99
CA ASP A 224 -8.77 4.16 -7.02
C ASP A 224 -9.44 3.13 -6.12
N VAL A 225 -9.18 3.20 -4.81
CA VAL A 225 -9.69 2.24 -3.82
C VAL A 225 -10.53 2.96 -2.77
N THR A 226 -11.83 2.69 -2.79
CA THR A 226 -12.81 3.18 -1.80
C THR A 226 -13.37 2.02 -0.98
N ASN A 227 -13.01 1.97 0.30
CA ASN A 227 -13.54 0.99 1.25
C ASN A 227 -14.84 1.48 1.89
N SER A 228 -15.75 0.54 2.21
CA SER A 228 -17.05 0.83 2.84
C SER A 228 -17.29 0.06 4.14
N GLY A 229 -16.22 -0.44 4.77
CA GLY A 229 -16.26 -1.34 5.92
C GLY A 229 -14.92 -1.44 6.63
N TYR A 230 -14.70 -2.52 7.40
CA TYR A 230 -13.44 -2.76 8.11
C TYR A 230 -12.29 -3.13 7.15
N GLY A 231 -11.74 -2.14 6.43
CA GLY A 231 -10.98 -2.39 5.22
C GLY A 231 -9.53 -1.89 5.18
N THR A 232 -8.73 -2.60 4.38
CA THR A 232 -7.40 -2.17 3.93
C THR A 232 -7.43 -1.96 2.42
N GLY A 233 -6.85 -0.86 1.92
CA GLY A 233 -6.83 -0.58 0.48
C GLY A 233 -5.99 -1.62 -0.29
N VAL A 234 -4.67 -1.63 -0.01
CA VAL A 234 -3.74 -2.65 -0.52
C VAL A 234 -3.06 -3.34 0.66
N TYR A 235 -3.03 -4.68 0.63
CA TYR A 235 -2.24 -5.47 1.55
C TYR A 235 -1.26 -6.37 0.79
N VAL A 236 0.03 -6.02 0.88
CA VAL A 236 1.14 -6.88 0.48
C VAL A 236 1.60 -7.64 1.71
N ALA A 237 1.25 -8.92 1.76
CA ALA A 237 1.61 -9.78 2.87
C ALA A 237 3.13 -10.01 2.91
N GLY A 238 3.67 -9.94 4.13
CA GLY A 238 4.96 -10.54 4.49
C GLY A 238 4.68 -11.76 5.34
N ASP A 239 5.59 -12.72 5.39
CA ASP A 239 5.40 -13.94 6.17
C ASP A 239 5.43 -13.62 7.68
N ASP A 240 4.55 -14.27 8.46
CA ASP A 240 4.30 -14.03 9.88
C ASP A 240 5.36 -14.69 10.81
N GLY A 241 6.62 -14.74 10.37
CA GLY A 241 7.76 -15.13 11.23
C GLY A 241 8.63 -16.29 10.76
N SER A 242 8.40 -16.88 9.58
CA SER A 242 9.40 -17.73 8.93
C SER A 242 10.29 -16.94 7.97
N VAL A 243 11.58 -17.26 8.03
CA VAL A 243 12.68 -16.65 7.31
C VAL A 243 12.40 -16.59 5.80
N LEU A 244 12.43 -15.37 5.24
CA LEU A 244 12.36 -15.00 3.81
C LEU A 244 10.95 -14.89 3.18
N SER A 245 10.28 -13.75 3.37
CA SER A 245 9.32 -13.31 2.37
C SER A 245 10.07 -12.93 1.08
N ASN A 246 9.90 -13.69 0.00
CA ASN A 246 10.46 -13.29 -1.31
C ASN A 246 9.62 -12.22 -2.01
N THR A 247 8.63 -11.60 -1.34
CA THR A 247 7.93 -10.45 -1.89
C THR A 247 8.92 -9.30 -2.03
N GLN A 248 9.35 -9.07 -3.27
CA GLN A 248 10.40 -8.12 -3.61
C GLN A 248 10.00 -7.31 -4.83
N ASN A 249 10.51 -6.08 -4.87
CA ASN A 249 10.32 -5.19 -6.02
C ASN A 249 8.83 -4.88 -6.28
N VAL A 250 8.04 -4.59 -5.22
CA VAL A 250 6.67 -4.08 -5.41
C VAL A 250 6.71 -2.55 -5.43
N SER A 251 6.15 -1.97 -6.48
CA SER A 251 5.87 -0.54 -6.56
C SER A 251 4.38 -0.29 -6.44
N ILE A 252 3.98 0.54 -5.48
CA ILE A 252 2.61 1.06 -5.34
C ILE A 252 2.66 2.57 -5.55
N GLN A 253 2.08 3.03 -6.65
CA GLN A 253 2.24 4.41 -7.07
C GLN A 253 1.02 5.02 -7.73
N ASN A 254 0.90 6.35 -7.62
CA ASN A 254 -0.19 7.14 -8.23
C ASN A 254 -1.60 6.63 -7.90
N CYS A 255 -1.76 5.89 -6.79
CA CYS A 255 -3.05 5.35 -6.37
C CYS A 255 -3.76 6.33 -5.44
N THR A 256 -5.09 6.27 -5.42
CA THR A 256 -5.92 7.03 -4.50
C THR A 256 -6.65 6.09 -3.54
N PHE A 257 -6.65 6.41 -2.25
CA PHE A 257 -7.25 5.61 -1.20
C PHE A 257 -8.24 6.44 -0.38
N HIS A 258 -9.48 5.95 -0.29
CA HIS A 258 -10.58 6.57 0.45
C HIS A 258 -11.21 5.60 1.45
N GLY A 259 -11.60 6.12 2.61
CA GLY A 259 -12.52 5.43 3.52
C GLY A 259 -11.98 4.14 4.15
N PHE A 260 -10.66 3.89 4.11
CA PHE A 260 -10.06 2.74 4.76
C PHE A 260 -10.16 2.89 6.29
N THR A 261 -10.49 1.83 7.02
CA THR A 261 -10.61 1.87 8.49
C THR A 261 -9.45 1.17 9.20
N VAL A 262 -8.62 0.43 8.48
CA VAL A 262 -7.39 -0.17 9.00
C VAL A 262 -6.18 0.52 8.39
N ASN A 263 -5.81 0.18 7.14
CA ASN A 263 -4.69 0.84 6.46
C ASN A 263 -5.05 1.25 5.03
N GLY A 264 -4.48 2.34 4.52
CA GLY A 264 -4.50 2.60 3.08
C GLY A 264 -3.65 1.55 2.37
N ILE A 265 -2.39 1.43 2.79
CA ILE A 265 -1.43 0.42 2.36
C ILE A 265 -0.85 -0.29 3.60
N ARG A 266 -0.89 -1.61 3.62
CA ARG A 266 -0.01 -2.43 4.46
C ARG A 266 0.99 -3.14 3.55
N ILE A 267 2.27 -2.81 3.68
CA ILE A 267 3.32 -3.33 2.80
C ILE A 267 4.45 -3.94 3.60
N ASN A 268 4.86 -5.15 3.21
CA ASN A 268 5.98 -5.83 3.84
C ASN A 268 6.85 -6.47 2.76
N GLY A 269 8.17 -6.42 2.94
CA GLY A 269 9.10 -7.00 1.97
C GLY A 269 10.44 -6.27 1.88
N THR A 270 11.19 -6.58 0.83
CA THR A 270 12.46 -5.89 0.49
C THR A 270 12.34 -5.21 -0.88
N ASN A 271 13.05 -4.11 -1.12
CA ASN A 271 13.00 -3.35 -2.38
C ASN A 271 11.59 -2.86 -2.72
N GLN A 272 10.89 -2.30 -1.74
CA GLN A 272 9.52 -1.82 -1.89
C GLN A 272 9.53 -0.33 -2.18
N THR A 273 8.65 0.11 -3.08
CA THR A 273 8.44 1.54 -3.37
C THR A 273 6.98 1.90 -3.15
N VAL A 274 6.72 2.91 -2.33
CA VAL A 274 5.39 3.50 -2.16
C VAL A 274 5.49 4.99 -2.47
N SER A 275 5.01 5.41 -3.65
CA SER A 275 5.23 6.78 -4.10
C SER A 275 4.04 7.49 -4.74
N ASN A 276 3.94 8.81 -4.51
CA ASN A 276 2.95 9.66 -5.16
C ASN A 276 1.49 9.17 -4.99
N ASN A 277 1.18 8.53 -3.85
CA ASN A 277 -0.18 8.08 -3.55
C ASN A 277 -0.93 9.14 -2.73
N HIS A 278 -2.25 9.17 -2.91
CA HIS A 278 -3.13 10.09 -2.21
C HIS A 278 -4.03 9.33 -1.23
N PHE A 279 -4.06 9.76 0.03
CA PHE A 279 -4.86 9.15 1.08
C PHE A 279 -5.81 10.19 1.67
N TYR A 280 -7.11 9.93 1.61
CA TYR A 280 -8.15 10.83 2.12
C TYR A 280 -9.04 10.14 3.12
N SER A 281 -8.98 10.61 4.38
CA SER A 281 -9.71 10.06 5.54
C SER A 281 -9.36 8.59 5.84
N GLY A 282 -9.25 8.21 7.11
CA GLY A 282 -9.13 6.78 7.39
C GLY A 282 -8.57 6.35 8.76
N GLY A 283 -8.28 5.05 8.79
CA GLY A 283 -8.12 4.16 9.94
C GLY A 283 -6.86 4.29 10.80
N THR A 284 -6.30 3.15 11.20
CA THR A 284 -5.12 3.12 12.09
C THR A 284 -3.90 3.78 11.47
N SER A 285 -3.56 3.48 10.21
CA SER A 285 -2.36 4.05 9.54
C SER A 285 -2.61 4.28 8.04
N ALA A 286 -2.10 5.34 7.42
CA ALA A 286 -2.23 5.47 5.96
C ALA A 286 -1.31 4.48 5.25
N ILE A 287 -0.04 4.45 5.66
CA ILE A 287 0.95 3.46 5.23
C ILE A 287 1.47 2.74 6.47
N LYS A 288 1.45 1.40 6.47
CA LYS A 288 1.99 0.58 7.56
C LYS A 288 2.92 -0.51 7.03
N ALA A 289 4.05 -0.72 7.71
CA ALA A 289 4.92 -1.86 7.49
C ALA A 289 5.30 -2.53 8.82
N HIS A 290 5.25 -3.85 8.85
CA HIS A 290 5.74 -4.70 9.94
C HIS A 290 7.14 -5.30 9.66
N PHE A 291 7.57 -5.20 8.41
CA PHE A 291 8.88 -5.62 7.92
C PHE A 291 9.18 -4.85 6.63
N LEU A 292 10.29 -4.12 6.56
CA LEU A 292 10.62 -3.34 5.37
C LEU A 292 12.12 -3.16 5.23
N ARG A 293 12.69 -3.56 4.08
CA ARG A 293 14.13 -3.43 3.82
C ARG A 293 14.45 -2.79 2.48
N ASN A 294 15.51 -2.00 2.39
CA ASN A 294 15.99 -1.40 1.14
C ASN A 294 14.86 -0.72 0.35
N SER A 295 14.04 0.08 1.03
CA SER A 295 12.74 0.52 0.50
C SER A 295 12.57 2.02 0.62
N THR A 296 11.67 2.56 -0.20
CA THR A 296 11.40 4.00 -0.25
C THR A 296 9.90 4.27 -0.12
N ILE A 297 9.56 5.23 0.72
CA ILE A 297 8.22 5.81 0.85
C ILE A 297 8.33 7.30 0.55
N SER A 298 7.87 7.75 -0.61
CA SER A 298 8.12 9.13 -1.05
C SER A 298 7.01 9.86 -1.79
N GLY A 299 6.94 11.18 -1.64
CA GLY A 299 6.00 12.01 -2.41
C GLY A 299 4.52 11.72 -2.13
N ASN A 300 4.18 11.01 -1.05
CA ASN A 300 2.79 10.67 -0.75
C ASN A 300 2.08 11.87 -0.10
N TYR A 301 0.81 12.07 -0.45
CA TYR A 301 -0.07 13.04 0.17
C TYR A 301 -1.06 12.34 1.08
N ILE A 302 -0.94 12.55 2.39
CA ILE A 302 -1.75 11.90 3.41
C ILE A 302 -2.55 12.97 4.14
N ASN A 303 -3.87 13.01 3.93
CA ASN A 303 -4.77 13.85 4.71
C ASN A 303 -5.70 12.97 5.56
N LYS A 304 -5.38 12.88 6.84
CA LYS A 304 -6.01 11.97 7.78
C LYS A 304 -6.76 12.75 8.85
N TYR A 305 -8.09 12.73 8.83
CA TYR A 305 -8.87 13.28 9.93
C TYR A 305 -9.09 12.20 11.00
N GLY A 306 -8.24 12.16 12.04
CA GLY A 306 -8.40 11.22 13.16
C GLY A 306 -7.12 10.86 13.91
N SER A 307 -7.25 10.00 14.92
CA SER A 307 -6.18 9.67 15.90
C SER A 307 -5.09 8.72 15.40
N GLY A 308 -5.19 8.17 14.19
CA GLY A 308 -4.19 7.21 13.70
C GLY A 308 -2.93 7.86 13.10
N THR A 309 -1.98 7.04 12.66
CA THR A 309 -0.68 7.46 12.12
C THR A 309 -0.72 7.75 10.61
N GLY A 310 0.09 8.68 10.10
CA GLY A 310 0.33 8.83 8.66
C GLY A 310 1.14 7.65 8.13
N ILE A 311 2.41 7.57 8.48
CA ILE A 311 3.33 6.49 8.10
C ILE A 311 3.81 5.76 9.36
N GLU A 312 3.60 4.45 9.44
CA GLU A 312 3.97 3.62 10.59
C GLU A 312 4.88 2.46 10.18
N LEU A 313 6.13 2.49 10.63
CA LEU A 313 7.09 1.42 10.46
C LEU A 313 7.26 0.69 11.80
N VAL A 314 7.08 -0.62 11.81
CA VAL A 314 7.08 -1.43 13.03
C VAL A 314 8.04 -2.60 12.83
N ALA A 315 9.17 -2.64 13.53
CA ALA A 315 10.01 -3.83 13.55
C ALA A 315 9.37 -4.91 14.44
N LEU A 316 9.22 -6.15 13.96
CA LEU A 316 8.55 -7.22 14.73
C LEU A 316 9.51 -8.15 15.48
N ASN A 317 10.64 -8.50 14.87
CA ASN A 317 11.75 -9.24 15.49
C ASN A 317 13.01 -9.08 14.61
N GLU A 318 14.13 -9.73 14.96
CA GLU A 318 15.39 -9.63 14.19
C GLU A 318 15.23 -10.09 12.73
N ALA A 319 14.45 -11.15 12.47
CA ALA A 319 14.19 -11.64 11.12
C ALA A 319 13.29 -10.67 10.33
N LEU A 320 12.37 -9.99 11.02
CA LEU A 320 11.38 -9.04 10.50
C LEU A 320 11.72 -7.59 10.93
N ALA A 321 12.93 -7.16 10.58
CA ALA A 321 13.45 -5.83 10.90
C ALA A 321 13.00 -4.75 9.89
N VAL A 322 12.94 -3.50 10.34
CA VAL A 322 12.87 -2.32 9.47
C VAL A 322 14.30 -1.81 9.27
N ARG A 323 14.81 -1.80 8.04
CA ARG A 323 16.21 -1.45 7.79
C ARG A 323 16.45 -0.85 6.41
N ASP A 324 17.34 0.14 6.30
CA ASP A 324 17.69 0.76 5.01
C ASP A 324 16.41 1.30 4.32
N VAL A 325 15.68 2.17 5.04
CA VAL A 325 14.38 2.70 4.60
C VAL A 325 14.42 4.22 4.52
N ASP A 326 14.11 4.74 3.33
CA ASP A 326 14.01 6.17 3.08
C ASP A 326 12.54 6.61 3.07
N VAL A 327 12.19 7.54 3.93
CA VAL A 327 10.87 8.19 3.98
C VAL A 327 11.05 9.65 3.65
N THR A 328 10.75 10.04 2.40
CA THR A 328 11.14 11.37 1.90
C THR A 328 10.05 12.14 1.17
N HIS A 329 10.02 13.47 1.32
CA HIS A 329 9.09 14.34 0.56
C HIS A 329 7.61 13.98 0.72
N ASN A 330 7.20 13.35 1.84
CA ASN A 330 5.80 13.08 2.10
C ASN A 330 5.14 14.30 2.74
N THR A 331 3.87 14.53 2.41
CA THR A 331 3.03 15.54 3.08
C THR A 331 2.00 14.82 3.93
N VAL A 332 2.03 15.01 5.24
CA VAL A 332 1.10 14.41 6.20
C VAL A 332 0.33 15.53 6.92
N LEU A 333 -1.00 15.51 6.80
CA LEU A 333 -1.90 16.51 7.37
C LEU A 333 -2.89 15.84 8.34
N ASN A 334 -3.14 16.51 9.46
CA ASN A 334 -4.23 16.23 10.42
C ASN A 334 -4.15 14.87 11.15
N ALA A 335 -3.06 14.12 10.97
CA ALA A 335 -2.90 12.79 11.56
C ALA A 335 -2.76 12.84 13.09
N GLY A 336 -3.07 11.74 13.77
CA GLY A 336 -2.71 11.60 15.18
C GLY A 336 -1.19 11.68 15.35
N THR A 337 -0.48 10.78 14.66
CA THR A 337 0.97 10.81 14.55
C THR A 337 1.37 11.01 13.10
N GLY A 338 2.29 11.91 12.78
CA GLY A 338 2.76 12.10 11.41
C GLY A 338 3.50 10.87 10.88
N ILE A 339 4.68 10.60 11.44
CA ILE A 339 5.52 9.44 11.12
C ILE A 339 5.93 8.74 12.43
N ALA A 340 5.74 7.43 12.49
CA ALA A 340 6.16 6.60 13.63
C ALA A 340 7.09 5.47 13.17
N VAL A 341 8.21 5.29 13.88
CA VAL A 341 9.09 4.12 13.78
C VAL A 341 9.14 3.46 15.15
N THR A 342 8.64 2.22 15.23
CA THR A 342 8.43 1.52 16.50
C THR A 342 8.81 0.04 16.40
N TYR A 343 8.58 -0.70 17.47
CA TYR A 343 8.99 -2.09 17.62
C TYR A 343 7.92 -2.92 18.33
N SER A 344 8.00 -4.23 18.14
CA SER A 344 7.35 -5.25 18.97
C SER A 344 8.42 -6.15 19.60
N GLY A 345 8.21 -6.57 20.85
CA GLY A 345 9.13 -7.46 21.55
C GLY A 345 10.57 -6.93 21.65
N ASN A 346 11.53 -7.68 21.11
CA ASN A 346 12.96 -7.36 21.09
C ASN A 346 13.47 -6.90 19.71
N ALA A 347 12.58 -6.54 18.80
CA ALA A 347 12.95 -6.18 17.45
C ALA A 347 13.85 -4.95 17.37
N THR A 348 14.68 -4.91 16.34
CA THR A 348 15.53 -3.77 16.01
C THR A 348 15.16 -3.13 14.68
N TYR A 349 15.39 -1.82 14.57
CA TYR A 349 15.49 -1.13 13.28
C TYR A 349 16.82 -0.40 13.15
N SER A 350 17.29 -0.26 11.91
CA SER A 350 18.49 0.52 11.60
C SER A 350 18.35 1.30 10.31
N ASP A 351 19.17 2.32 10.13
CA ASP A 351 19.36 2.99 8.83
C ASP A 351 18.05 3.51 8.23
N VAL A 352 17.23 4.15 9.07
CA VAL A 352 15.96 4.78 8.67
C VAL A 352 16.20 6.28 8.49
N ALA A 353 15.97 6.77 7.26
CA ALA A 353 16.09 8.18 6.92
C ALA A 353 14.72 8.83 6.75
N LEU A 354 14.44 9.88 7.53
CA LEU A 354 13.26 10.72 7.43
C LEU A 354 13.70 12.08 6.89
N GLU A 355 13.53 12.33 5.59
CA GLU A 355 14.09 13.53 4.95
C GLU A 355 13.06 14.37 4.19
N TYR A 356 13.06 15.68 4.41
CA TYR A 356 12.23 16.65 3.67
C TYR A 356 10.71 16.35 3.71
N ASN A 357 10.21 15.76 4.79
CA ASN A 357 8.76 15.56 4.97
C ASN A 357 8.10 16.83 5.53
N THR A 358 6.86 17.09 5.11
CA THR A 358 6.01 18.15 5.66
C THR A 358 4.91 17.51 6.50
N ILE A 359 4.87 17.82 7.79
CA ILE A 359 3.93 17.26 8.76
C ILE A 359 3.19 18.41 9.42
N ASN A 360 1.90 18.55 9.12
CA ASN A 360 1.08 19.65 9.62
C ASN A 360 -0.09 19.16 10.47
N GLU A 361 -0.34 19.87 11.56
CA GLU A 361 -1.50 19.71 12.44
C GLU A 361 -1.62 18.28 12.99
N SER A 362 -0.50 17.66 13.39
CA SER A 362 -0.53 16.35 14.05
C SER A 362 -0.97 16.48 15.51
N SER A 363 -1.95 15.68 15.95
CA SER A 363 -2.55 15.86 17.29
C SER A 363 -1.70 15.31 18.44
N TYR A 364 -0.87 14.29 18.18
CA TYR A 364 -0.04 13.61 19.17
C TYR A 364 1.45 13.93 18.96
N TRP A 365 2.10 13.26 18.00
CA TRP A 365 3.50 13.47 17.65
C TRP A 365 3.63 13.82 16.17
N GLY A 366 4.57 14.69 15.81
CA GLY A 366 4.93 14.86 14.40
C GLY A 366 5.77 13.66 13.94
N ILE A 367 6.92 13.45 14.59
CA ILE A 367 7.80 12.30 14.39
C ILE A 367 7.99 11.58 15.73
N ALA A 368 7.77 10.27 15.75
CA ALA A 368 8.01 9.42 16.91
C ALA A 368 8.91 8.23 16.55
N MET A 369 10.01 8.07 17.26
CA MET A 369 10.95 6.97 17.09
C MET A 369 11.19 6.30 18.43
N TRP A 370 10.66 5.09 18.58
CA TRP A 370 10.75 4.31 19.82
C TRP A 370 11.51 3.03 19.59
N HIS A 371 12.35 2.64 20.55
CA HIS A 371 13.09 1.39 20.50
C HIS A 371 13.29 0.78 21.91
N ARG A 372 13.43 -0.56 22.00
CA ARG A 372 13.76 -1.27 23.26
C ARG A 372 15.26 -1.36 23.57
N ILE A 373 16.07 -1.81 22.59
CA ILE A 373 17.49 -2.20 22.78
C ILE A 373 18.49 -1.21 22.11
N GLY A 374 18.02 -0.25 21.29
CA GLY A 374 18.82 0.72 20.53
C GLY A 374 18.44 0.77 19.05
N GLY A 375 17.91 1.91 18.57
CA GLY A 375 17.79 2.20 17.13
C GLY A 375 19.11 2.77 16.60
N PHE A 376 19.56 2.37 15.41
CA PHE A 376 20.86 2.77 14.84
C PHE A 376 20.72 3.45 13.48
N GLY A 377 21.69 4.29 13.09
CA GLY A 377 21.75 4.85 11.73
C GLY A 377 20.59 5.79 11.37
N THR A 378 19.85 6.29 12.36
CA THR A 378 18.70 7.17 12.14
C THR A 378 19.14 8.53 11.62
N ARG A 379 18.50 8.99 10.54
CA ARG A 379 18.70 10.34 9.98
C ARG A 379 17.36 11.07 9.92
N ILE A 380 17.29 12.28 10.46
CA ILE A 380 16.09 13.12 10.45
C ILE A 380 16.50 14.50 9.95
N VAL A 381 16.31 14.75 8.64
CA VAL A 381 16.91 15.91 7.97
C VAL A 381 15.89 16.73 7.19
N GLY A 382 15.88 18.05 7.36
CA GLY A 382 15.10 18.94 6.49
C GLY A 382 13.58 18.83 6.63
N ASN A 383 13.06 18.20 7.69
CA ASN A 383 11.62 18.05 7.87
C ASN A 383 11.00 19.34 8.40
N THR A 384 9.75 19.62 7.99
CA THR A 384 8.95 20.73 8.50
C THR A 384 7.78 20.18 9.32
N LEU A 385 7.71 20.54 10.60
CA LEU A 385 6.69 20.12 11.54
C LEU A 385 5.92 21.36 12.01
N THR A 386 4.67 21.51 11.60
CA THR A 386 3.84 22.68 11.94
C THR A 386 2.59 22.28 12.71
N ASN A 387 2.26 22.98 13.80
CA ASN A 387 0.97 22.86 14.47
C ASN A 387 0.52 24.24 14.96
N SER A 388 -0.33 24.88 14.17
CA SER A 388 -0.70 26.30 14.32
C SER A 388 -2.03 26.50 15.06
N GLY A 389 -2.93 25.51 15.01
CA GLY A 389 -4.26 25.60 15.60
C GLY A 389 -4.34 25.09 17.05
N SER A 390 -3.43 24.21 17.47
CA SER A 390 -3.46 23.60 18.81
C SER A 390 -2.06 23.21 19.28
N PRO A 391 -1.79 23.14 20.60
CA PRO A 391 -0.56 22.54 21.09
C PRO A 391 -0.49 21.06 20.71
N PHE A 392 0.72 20.54 20.47
CA PHE A 392 0.92 19.09 20.40
C PHE A 392 0.50 18.48 21.74
N ALA A 393 -0.31 17.42 21.73
CA ALA A 393 -0.63 16.71 22.97
C ALA A 393 0.62 16.08 23.61
N TYR A 394 1.64 15.76 22.80
CA TYR A 394 2.96 15.31 23.22
C TYR A 394 4.05 16.23 22.64
N SER A 395 5.10 15.67 22.04
CA SER A 395 6.20 16.43 21.41
C SER A 395 6.10 16.43 19.90
N ALA A 396 6.59 17.48 19.24
CA ALA A 396 6.71 17.51 17.79
C ALA A 396 7.64 16.40 17.29
N MET A 397 8.74 16.16 18.01
CA MET A 397 9.66 15.05 17.78
C MET A 397 9.91 14.28 19.08
N ASN A 398 9.87 12.95 19.03
CA ASN A 398 10.16 12.07 20.16
C ASN A 398 11.19 11.01 19.76
N LEU A 399 12.36 11.03 20.39
CA LEU A 399 13.43 10.06 20.16
C LEU A 399 13.69 9.28 21.45
N ASN A 400 13.41 7.98 21.42
CA ASN A 400 13.55 7.10 22.56
C ASN A 400 14.44 5.89 22.24
N THR A 401 15.47 5.67 23.06
CA THR A 401 16.45 4.58 22.93
C THR A 401 17.14 4.59 21.56
N GLN A 402 17.81 5.69 21.24
CA GLN A 402 18.47 5.91 19.95
C GLN A 402 19.99 5.99 20.10
N ASN A 403 20.72 5.36 19.19
CA ASN A 403 22.18 5.36 19.13
C ASN A 403 22.65 6.06 17.86
N SER A 404 23.46 7.10 18.05
CA SER A 404 24.02 7.95 17.01
C SER A 404 23.01 8.54 16.00
N PRO A 405 21.83 9.04 16.42
CA PRO A 405 20.93 9.71 15.49
C PRO A 405 21.54 11.02 14.97
N PHE A 406 21.35 11.30 13.68
CA PHE A 406 21.72 12.55 13.04
C PHE A 406 20.46 13.37 12.72
N VAL A 407 20.30 14.52 13.38
CA VAL A 407 19.11 15.37 13.29
C VAL A 407 19.50 16.78 12.85
N ALA A 408 19.22 17.14 11.61
CA ALA A 408 19.70 18.39 11.04
C ALA A 408 18.68 19.17 10.22
N SER A 409 18.77 20.50 10.24
CA SER A 409 18.01 21.37 9.33
C SER A 409 16.48 21.19 9.40
N ASN A 410 15.94 20.72 10.53
CA ASN A 410 14.49 20.59 10.70
C ASN A 410 13.89 21.92 11.18
N THR A 411 12.68 22.22 10.72
CA THR A 411 11.87 23.35 11.20
C THR A 411 10.72 22.82 12.02
N VAL A 412 10.66 23.20 13.29
CA VAL A 412 9.54 22.91 14.20
C VAL A 412 8.85 24.22 14.52
N ASN A 413 7.60 24.37 14.10
CA ASN A 413 6.77 25.53 14.38
C ASN A 413 5.44 25.11 15.01
N GLY A 414 5.36 25.12 16.33
CA GLY A 414 4.13 24.77 17.04
C GLY A 414 4.23 25.09 18.52
N GLN A 415 3.18 24.78 19.27
CA GLN A 415 3.16 24.99 20.72
C GLN A 415 3.35 23.66 21.44
N ALA A 416 4.29 23.58 22.39
CA ALA A 416 4.42 22.44 23.28
C ALA A 416 3.23 22.37 24.25
N GLY A 417 2.55 21.22 24.31
CA GLY A 417 1.36 21.06 25.15
C GLY A 417 1.64 20.82 26.63
N SER A 418 2.87 20.48 27.01
CA SER A 418 3.23 20.18 28.40
C SER A 418 4.73 20.33 28.67
N ALA A 419 5.06 20.67 29.91
CA ALA A 419 6.43 20.63 30.43
C ALA A 419 7.06 19.23 30.43
N ASN A 420 6.25 18.18 30.27
CA ASN A 420 6.73 16.79 30.24
C ASN A 420 7.13 16.29 28.83
N TYR A 421 6.96 17.11 27.77
CA TYR A 421 7.27 16.67 26.41
C TYR A 421 8.11 17.69 25.60
N GLY A 422 8.01 19.00 25.84
CA GLY A 422 8.74 20.01 25.04
C GLY A 422 8.41 19.95 23.53
N HIS A 423 9.21 20.63 22.69
CA HIS A 423 9.11 20.48 21.23
C HIS A 423 9.80 19.19 20.77
N ILE A 424 11.00 18.95 21.28
CA ILE A 424 11.80 17.76 21.00
C ILE A 424 12.08 17.03 22.31
N TYR A 425 11.63 15.78 22.41
CA TYR A 425 11.80 14.93 23.58
C TYR A 425 12.86 13.86 23.32
N LEU A 426 13.89 13.82 24.16
CA LEU A 426 14.98 12.83 24.09
C LEU A 426 14.98 11.95 25.35
N ASN A 427 14.99 10.63 25.15
CA ASN A 427 15.03 9.64 26.22
C ASN A 427 15.98 8.50 25.85
N ASN A 428 17.04 8.29 26.63
CA ASN A 428 18.05 7.25 26.36
C ASN A 428 18.69 7.38 24.97
N VAL A 429 19.27 8.56 24.68
CA VAL A 429 19.81 8.90 23.36
C VAL A 429 21.34 9.08 23.46
N HIS A 430 22.10 8.32 22.69
CA HIS A 430 23.56 8.29 22.78
C HIS A 430 24.22 8.77 21.48
N ASP A 431 25.37 9.44 21.60
CA ASP A 431 26.25 9.83 20.48
C ASP A 431 25.53 10.62 19.36
N ALA A 432 24.48 11.35 19.71
CA ALA A 432 23.63 12.05 18.76
C ALA A 432 24.25 13.37 18.26
N THR A 433 23.86 13.78 17.05
CA THR A 433 24.21 15.10 16.51
C THR A 433 22.94 15.85 16.13
N PHE A 434 22.78 17.04 16.72
CA PHE A 434 21.74 18.01 16.38
C PHE A 434 22.39 19.25 15.78
N SER A 435 22.06 19.59 14.54
CA SER A 435 22.60 20.80 13.90
C SER A 435 21.57 21.59 13.10
N ASP A 436 21.67 22.91 13.12
CA ASP A 436 20.95 23.80 12.21
C ASP A 436 19.41 23.65 12.27
N ASN A 437 18.86 23.24 13.42
CA ASN A 437 17.42 23.09 13.62
C ASN A 437 16.81 24.42 14.10
N VAL A 438 15.60 24.72 13.62
CA VAL A 438 14.84 25.92 13.98
C VAL A 438 13.61 25.51 14.78
N ILE A 439 13.43 26.08 15.98
CA ILE A 439 12.30 25.79 16.86
C ILE A 439 11.58 27.09 17.23
N THR A 440 10.31 27.21 16.84
CA THR A 440 9.50 28.39 17.11
C THR A 440 8.15 28.01 17.72
N SER A 441 7.63 28.89 18.59
CA SER A 441 6.25 28.80 19.10
C SER A 441 5.44 30.00 18.59
N PRO A 442 4.29 29.77 17.93
CA PRO A 442 3.47 30.84 17.37
C PRO A 442 3.04 31.90 18.38
N ASN A 443 2.75 31.53 19.63
CA ASN A 443 2.24 32.43 20.66
C ASN A 443 3.14 32.56 21.88
N CYS A 444 4.26 31.80 21.92
CA CYS A 444 5.29 31.91 22.96
C CYS A 444 4.81 31.62 24.40
N VAL A 445 3.66 30.98 24.58
CA VAL A 445 3.09 30.66 25.91
C VAL A 445 3.90 29.55 26.62
N ASP A 446 4.55 28.70 25.85
CA ASP A 446 5.36 27.56 26.30
C ASP A 446 6.84 27.92 26.47
N ARG A 447 7.24 29.20 26.41
CA ARG A 447 8.65 29.64 26.54
C ARG A 447 9.41 29.06 27.74
N SER A 448 8.72 28.80 28.85
CA SER A 448 9.34 28.25 30.07
C SER A 448 9.66 26.76 30.00
N TYR A 449 9.13 26.01 29.02
CA TYR A 449 9.27 24.55 28.93
C TYR A 449 9.31 23.98 27.50
N GLY A 450 9.20 24.81 26.47
CA GLY A 450 9.42 24.44 25.07
C GLY A 450 10.89 24.18 24.78
N GLY A 451 11.19 23.89 23.52
CA GLY A 451 12.55 23.59 23.04
C GLY A 451 12.86 22.10 23.22
N PHE A 452 14.01 21.77 23.79
CA PHE A 452 14.41 20.39 24.06
C PHE A 452 14.09 19.99 25.50
N MET A 453 13.48 18.81 25.65
CA MET A 453 13.38 18.11 26.92
C MET A 453 14.28 16.87 26.91
N LEU A 454 15.17 16.81 27.90
CA LEU A 454 16.06 15.68 28.13
C LEU A 454 15.58 14.93 29.37
N ASN A 455 15.03 13.73 29.19
CA ASN A 455 14.61 12.93 30.32
C ASN A 455 15.83 12.17 30.90
N HIS A 456 16.24 12.57 32.10
CA HIS A 456 17.32 11.98 32.87
C HIS A 456 16.79 11.51 34.22
N CYS A 457 16.19 10.33 34.24
CA CYS A 457 15.99 9.57 35.48
C CYS A 457 17.15 8.58 35.64
N GLU A 458 17.42 8.09 36.85
CA GLU A 458 18.66 7.36 37.22
C GLU A 458 19.05 6.16 36.32
N ASP A 459 18.13 5.61 35.52
CA ASP A 459 18.36 4.50 34.56
C ASP A 459 18.33 4.93 33.07
N ILE A 460 18.23 6.24 32.78
CA ILE A 460 18.00 6.80 31.44
C ILE A 460 19.08 7.85 31.15
N THR A 461 19.89 7.61 30.11
CA THR A 461 21.07 8.44 29.85
C THR A 461 21.06 9.03 28.44
N VAL A 462 21.07 10.36 28.33
CA VAL A 462 21.49 11.10 27.14
C VAL A 462 22.99 11.38 27.25
N THR A 463 23.82 10.82 26.37
CA THR A 463 25.30 10.94 26.46
C THR A 463 25.92 11.30 25.12
N ASN A 464 27.09 11.95 25.15
CA ASN A 464 27.90 12.31 23.98
C ASN A 464 27.12 13.03 22.86
N THR A 465 26.05 13.73 23.20
CA THR A 465 25.19 14.42 22.25
C THR A 465 25.72 15.83 21.96
N ARG A 466 25.81 16.19 20.67
CA ARG A 466 26.31 17.49 20.21
C ARG A 466 25.17 18.35 19.68
N PHE A 467 25.13 19.62 20.10
CA PHE A 467 24.20 20.63 19.61
C PHE A 467 24.98 21.77 18.95
N THR A 468 24.66 22.09 17.69
CA THR A 468 25.34 23.15 16.91
C THR A 468 24.31 24.00 16.16
N ASN A 469 24.47 25.32 16.13
CA ASN A 469 23.60 26.24 15.37
C ASN A 469 22.08 26.00 15.58
N ILE A 470 21.65 25.81 16.83
CA ILE A 470 20.23 25.67 17.13
C ILE A 470 19.63 27.07 17.26
N ASP A 471 18.65 27.39 16.40
CA ASP A 471 17.87 28.63 16.52
C ASP A 471 16.64 28.35 17.38
N ASP A 472 16.70 28.87 18.61
CA ASP A 472 15.71 28.68 19.66
C ASP A 472 15.55 30.03 20.40
N PRO A 473 14.71 30.96 19.89
CA PRO A 473 14.56 32.30 20.43
C PRO A 473 13.71 32.30 21.70
N GLY A 474 14.28 31.77 22.79
CA GLY A 474 13.80 31.97 24.15
C GLY A 474 13.35 30.73 24.90
N TYR A 475 13.54 29.50 24.41
CA TYR A 475 13.35 28.30 25.22
C TYR A 475 14.63 27.98 26.01
N ARG A 476 14.44 27.52 27.24
CA ARG A 476 15.54 26.99 28.06
C ARG A 476 15.70 25.51 27.70
N LEU A 477 16.94 25.05 27.50
CA LEU A 477 17.26 23.64 27.76
C LEU A 477 16.94 23.40 29.23
N ASN A 478 15.78 22.82 29.53
CA ASN A 478 15.36 22.61 30.91
C ASN A 478 16.05 21.33 31.41
N PRO A 479 17.10 21.40 32.24
CA PRO A 479 17.86 20.22 32.63
C PRO A 479 17.10 19.50 33.73
N GLY A 480 16.71 18.25 33.47
CA GLY A 480 16.39 17.30 34.53
C GLY A 480 17.62 16.87 35.31
N VAL A 481 18.78 16.71 34.64
CA VAL A 481 20.15 16.60 35.19
C VAL A 481 21.10 16.79 34.01
N LEU A 482 22.02 17.76 33.97
CA LEU A 482 22.99 17.79 32.85
C LEU A 482 24.38 18.30 33.27
N ASN A 483 25.37 17.41 33.14
CA ASN A 483 26.77 17.75 32.93
C ASN A 483 27.03 17.66 31.41
N ILE A 484 27.03 18.79 30.70
CA ILE A 484 27.55 18.85 29.31
C ILE A 484 29.02 19.30 29.38
N PHE A 485 29.92 18.53 28.77
CA PHE A 485 31.21 19.06 28.32
C PHE A 485 31.02 19.77 26.99
N PHE A 486 30.97 21.10 27.02
CA PHE A 486 31.03 21.92 25.80
C PHE A 486 32.49 22.06 25.39
N SER A 487 32.87 21.48 24.25
CA SER A 487 34.08 21.93 23.54
C SER A 487 33.67 22.35 22.13
N GLY A 488 33.54 23.66 21.89
CA GLY A 488 33.64 24.20 20.53
C GLY A 488 32.63 25.26 20.08
N SER A 489 31.56 25.60 20.82
CA SER A 489 30.57 26.59 20.35
C SER A 489 30.15 27.58 21.44
N THR A 490 30.46 28.85 21.19
CA THR A 490 29.98 30.04 21.91
C THR A 490 28.49 30.26 21.62
N PHE A 491 27.63 30.20 22.64
CA PHE A 491 26.28 30.74 22.56
C PHE A 491 26.34 32.26 22.76
N GLN A 492 25.87 33.04 21.79
CA GLN A 492 25.76 34.49 21.90
C GLN A 492 24.27 34.86 21.91
N PHE A 493 23.74 35.21 23.09
CA PHE A 493 22.39 35.73 23.24
C PHE A 493 22.41 37.24 22.99
N THR A 494 21.73 37.71 21.95
CA THR A 494 21.38 39.14 21.81
C THR A 494 19.89 39.31 22.06
N CYS A 495 19.54 39.91 23.20
CA CYS A 495 18.20 40.39 23.48
C CYS A 495 17.96 41.68 22.70
N ASN A 496 16.77 41.82 22.11
CA ASN A 496 16.11 43.11 21.98
C ASN A 496 14.88 43.11 22.90
#